data_AF-A0A8K0SNX9-F1
#
_entry.id   AF-A0A8K0SNX9-F1
#
_cell.length_a   1.000
_cell.length_b   1.000
_cell.length_c   1.000
_cell.angle_alpha   90.00
_cell.angle_beta   90.00
_cell.angle_gamma   90.00
#
_symmetry.space_group_name_H-M   'P 1'
#
loop_
_entity.id
_entity.type
_entity.pdbx_description
1 polymer ?
#
loop_
_entity_poly.entity_id
_entity_poly.type
_entity_poly.pdbx_seq_one_letter_code
_entity_poly.pdbx_strand_id
1 'polypeptide(L)'
;MSIGSNTLVLDNGGYTIKAGLVRGAEIDEPRVIPNCIARDRGKKIYVASDLENCRDFGEVQFRRPVEKSFIVNWEAQKETRLILTEPPNGLPVLQANCDQMVFEEYGFASYYRGVADSPSASSFNAYHDVQTIFQAPATAPNVAPAPAEVLMVVDTGFSQTTVTPLLRGRPLHSAIRRLDVGGKLLTNYLTRLISLRHFDVRNDAYIVNEMKEAACYVSSDFKGDLEKSWKGTRGERREEYLSGAGIARDYILPDFHTRSKGVVQEFDPSRNSKARRLAAAAQSAEDVITLRNERFTVPELLFNPSDVGLRCPGLADLICQSLQQLPVGLWPGLLANIVVVGGNALFDGFIQRLQREVVQRVPDDCMVRVARPSDPITYTWRGAANLANHAHIERLSVTKQEYEEHGAAWGRLSARVRIRTDTE
;
A
#
# COMPACT_ATOMS: atom_id res chain seq x y z
N MET A 1 -5.40 -11.29 -38.09
CA MET A 1 -5.09 -9.85 -37.93
C MET A 1 -4.58 -9.65 -36.53
N SER A 2 -3.35 -9.15 -36.36
CA SER A 2 -2.81 -8.80 -35.05
C SER A 2 -3.75 -7.78 -34.41
N ILE A 3 -4.39 -8.12 -33.29
CA ILE A 3 -5.12 -7.14 -32.48
C ILE A 3 -4.09 -6.07 -32.13
N GLY A 4 -4.26 -4.84 -32.63
CA GLY A 4 -3.49 -3.69 -32.16
C GLY A 4 -3.80 -3.52 -30.68
N SER A 5 -3.01 -4.13 -29.80
CA SER A 5 -3.48 -4.50 -28.48
C SER A 5 -3.30 -3.37 -27.48
N ASN A 6 -4.17 -2.37 -27.58
CA ASN A 6 -4.44 -1.47 -26.47
C ASN A 6 -4.78 -2.35 -25.25
N THR A 7 -3.96 -2.27 -24.22
CA THR A 7 -4.13 -3.03 -22.97
C THR A 7 -4.41 -2.06 -21.85
N LEU A 8 -5.57 -2.21 -21.20
CA LEU A 8 -5.91 -1.47 -20.00
C LEU A 8 -5.30 -2.19 -18.79
N VAL A 9 -4.40 -1.51 -18.10
CA VAL A 9 -3.83 -2.00 -16.85
C VAL A 9 -4.56 -1.33 -15.70
N LEU A 10 -5.17 -2.16 -14.84
CA LEU A 10 -5.95 -1.72 -13.70
C LEU A 10 -5.39 -2.31 -12.40
N ASP A 11 -4.82 -1.44 -11.56
CA ASP A 11 -4.38 -1.78 -10.21
C ASP A 11 -5.47 -1.40 -9.20
N ASN A 12 -6.24 -2.39 -8.73
CA ASN A 12 -7.38 -2.15 -7.85
C ASN A 12 -6.98 -2.20 -6.37
N GLY A 13 -6.35 -1.12 -5.89
CA GLY A 13 -5.97 -0.98 -4.49
C GLY A 13 -7.14 -0.59 -3.59
N GLY A 14 -7.07 -0.97 -2.30
CA GLY A 14 -8.12 -0.68 -1.32
C GLY A 14 -8.34 0.81 -0.98
N TYR A 15 -7.38 1.68 -1.31
CA TYR A 15 -7.49 3.13 -1.12
C TYR A 15 -7.61 3.90 -2.44
N THR A 16 -6.88 3.46 -3.46
CA THR A 16 -6.82 4.07 -4.80
C THR A 16 -6.83 2.98 -5.86
N ILE A 17 -7.52 3.25 -6.96
CA ILE A 17 -7.42 2.51 -8.22
C ILE A 17 -6.38 3.22 -9.09
N LYS A 18 -5.52 2.47 -9.76
CA LYS A 18 -4.57 3.04 -10.74
C LYS A 18 -4.89 2.47 -12.10
N ALA A 19 -5.14 3.33 -13.07
CA ALA A 19 -5.58 2.93 -14.40
C ALA A 19 -4.74 3.64 -15.46
N GLY A 20 -4.36 2.92 -16.51
CA GLY A 20 -3.69 3.50 -17.67
C GLY A 20 -3.68 2.52 -18.84
N LEU A 21 -3.47 3.05 -20.04
CA LEU A 21 -3.42 2.26 -21.27
C LEU A 21 -1.96 1.99 -21.66
N VAL A 22 -1.73 0.80 -22.20
CA VAL A 22 -0.47 0.41 -22.84
C VAL A 22 -0.76 0.15 -24.31
N ARG A 23 -0.07 0.85 -25.19
CA ARG A 23 -0.26 0.82 -26.64
C ARG A 23 1.06 0.43 -27.33
N GLY A 24 1.35 -0.87 -27.33
CA GLY A 24 2.68 -1.35 -27.74
C GLY A 24 3.76 -0.79 -26.82
N ALA A 25 4.85 -0.25 -27.37
CA ALA A 25 5.94 0.30 -26.57
C ALA A 25 5.60 1.57 -25.76
N GLU A 26 4.48 2.23 -26.06
CA GLU A 26 4.02 3.43 -25.35
C GLU A 26 3.21 3.02 -24.10
N ILE A 27 3.68 3.43 -22.93
CA ILE A 27 3.02 3.21 -21.64
C ILE A 27 2.58 4.58 -21.12
N ASP A 28 1.26 4.80 -21.01
CA ASP A 28 0.72 6.04 -20.46
C ASP A 28 1.08 6.17 -18.97
N GLU A 29 1.21 7.40 -18.44
CA GLU A 29 1.29 7.57 -16.98
C GLU A 29 -0.04 7.18 -16.31
N PRO A 30 -0.02 6.40 -15.22
CA PRO A 30 -1.24 5.93 -14.59
C PRO A 30 -2.00 7.07 -13.92
N ARG A 31 -3.31 7.11 -14.15
CA ARG A 31 -4.21 7.94 -13.35
C ARG A 31 -4.44 7.26 -12.02
N VAL A 32 -4.10 7.93 -10.92
CA VAL A 32 -4.36 7.48 -9.55
C VAL A 32 -5.69 8.06 -9.09
N ILE A 33 -6.67 7.19 -8.90
CA ILE A 33 -8.06 7.55 -8.65
C ILE A 33 -8.43 7.09 -7.23
N PRO A 34 -9.07 7.91 -6.39
CA PRO A 34 -9.56 7.48 -5.09
C PRO A 34 -10.55 6.31 -5.22
N ASN A 35 -10.33 5.23 -4.47
CA ASN A 35 -11.24 4.08 -4.45
C ASN A 35 -12.31 4.26 -3.36
N CYS A 36 -13.21 5.22 -3.56
CA CYS A 36 -14.30 5.50 -2.63
C CYS A 36 -15.50 6.21 -3.28
N ILE A 37 -16.64 6.03 -2.62
CA ILE A 37 -17.83 6.86 -2.74
C ILE A 37 -17.88 7.71 -1.47
N ALA A 38 -17.85 9.03 -1.63
CA ALA A 38 -17.92 9.98 -0.53
C ALA A 38 -19.27 10.69 -0.52
N ARG A 39 -19.82 10.94 0.66
CA ARG A 39 -21.01 11.76 0.85
C ARG A 39 -20.69 12.89 1.81
N ASP A 40 -20.85 14.12 1.33
CA ASP A 40 -20.62 15.32 2.14
C ASP A 40 -21.80 15.61 3.10
N ARG A 41 -21.62 16.64 3.93
CA ARG A 41 -22.65 17.13 4.85
C ARG A 41 -23.91 17.62 4.13
N GLY A 42 -23.76 18.13 2.90
CA GLY A 42 -24.85 18.52 2.00
C GLY A 42 -25.58 17.35 1.33
N LYS A 43 -25.21 16.10 1.65
CA LYS A 43 -25.69 14.86 1.02
C LYS A 43 -25.34 14.72 -0.46
N LYS A 44 -24.45 15.56 -1.00
CA LYS A 44 -23.90 15.40 -2.33
C LYS A 44 -22.98 14.17 -2.34
N ILE A 45 -23.12 13.36 -3.38
CA ILE A 45 -22.37 12.13 -3.56
C ILE A 45 -21.26 12.40 -4.57
N TYR A 46 -20.05 11.96 -4.23
CA TYR A 46 -18.86 12.01 -5.05
C TYR A 46 -18.37 10.59 -5.27
N VAL A 47 -18.06 10.23 -6.51
CA VAL A 47 -17.57 8.89 -6.86
C VAL A 47 -16.18 9.01 -7.46
N ALA A 48 -15.22 8.30 -6.86
CA ALA A 48 -13.88 8.17 -7.38
C ALA A 48 -13.19 9.51 -7.70
N SER A 49 -12.89 9.79 -8.98
CA SER A 49 -12.25 11.04 -9.43
C SER A 49 -13.09 12.30 -9.14
N ASP A 50 -14.41 12.16 -9.00
CA ASP A 50 -15.27 13.30 -8.69
C ASP A 50 -14.99 13.88 -7.30
N LEU A 51 -14.29 13.14 -6.43
CA LEU A 51 -13.88 13.60 -5.10
C LEU A 51 -13.02 14.87 -5.16
N GLU A 52 -12.29 15.10 -6.26
CA GLU A 52 -11.52 16.34 -6.46
C GLU A 52 -12.40 17.60 -6.45
N ASN A 53 -13.70 17.46 -6.74
CA ASN A 53 -14.68 18.54 -6.70
C ASN A 53 -15.25 18.79 -5.29
N CYS A 54 -14.83 18.00 -4.29
CA CYS A 54 -15.21 18.19 -2.90
C CYS A 54 -14.34 19.31 -2.29
N ARG A 55 -14.99 20.39 -1.83
CA ARG A 55 -14.29 21.55 -1.25
C ARG A 55 -14.15 21.46 0.27
N ASP A 56 -15.03 20.71 0.91
CA ASP A 56 -15.12 20.56 2.36
C ASP A 56 -15.11 19.08 2.72
N PHE A 57 -14.03 18.65 3.40
CA PHE A 57 -13.86 17.28 3.83
C PHE A 57 -14.32 17.03 5.27
N GLY A 58 -14.89 18.04 5.94
CA GLY A 58 -15.46 17.92 7.27
C GLY A 58 -16.66 16.98 7.30
N GLU A 59 -16.65 16.01 8.21
CA GLU A 59 -17.71 15.03 8.44
C GLU A 59 -18.11 14.20 7.19
N VAL A 60 -17.23 14.06 6.20
CA VAL A 60 -17.52 13.31 4.98
C VAL A 60 -17.59 11.80 5.27
N GLN A 61 -18.68 11.18 4.83
CA GLN A 61 -18.87 9.74 4.95
C GLN A 61 -18.29 9.01 3.74
N PHE A 62 -17.27 8.18 3.99
CA PHE A 62 -16.64 7.36 2.95
C PHE A 62 -17.18 5.92 2.97
N ARG A 63 -17.58 5.42 1.80
CA ARG A 63 -17.78 4.00 1.51
C ARG A 63 -16.76 3.56 0.49
N ARG A 64 -16.15 2.39 0.67
CA ARG A 64 -15.16 1.85 -0.26
C ARG A 64 -15.68 0.56 -0.86
N PRO A 65 -15.60 0.38 -2.18
CA PRO A 65 -16.01 -0.86 -2.82
C PRO A 65 -14.98 -1.98 -2.60
N VAL A 66 -13.84 -1.71 -1.95
CA VAL A 66 -12.87 -2.73 -1.54
C VAL A 66 -12.78 -2.79 -0.01
N GLU A 67 -13.09 -3.95 0.57
CA GLU A 67 -12.97 -4.20 2.01
C GLU A 67 -12.09 -5.42 2.27
N LYS A 68 -11.11 -5.27 3.17
CA LYS A 68 -10.13 -6.32 3.50
C LYS A 68 -9.43 -6.91 2.26
N SER A 69 -9.28 -6.08 1.23
CA SER A 69 -8.70 -6.39 -0.09
C SER A 69 -9.61 -7.18 -1.04
N PHE A 70 -10.90 -7.29 -0.76
CA PHE A 70 -11.89 -7.90 -1.65
C PHE A 70 -12.77 -6.84 -2.32
N ILE A 71 -13.05 -7.01 -3.61
CA ILE A 71 -13.94 -6.12 -4.37
C ILE A 71 -15.39 -6.49 -4.08
N VAL A 72 -16.23 -5.47 -3.85
CA VAL A 72 -17.62 -5.57 -3.41
C VAL A 72 -18.57 -4.82 -4.36
N ASN A 73 -18.07 -3.92 -5.21
CA ASN A 73 -18.88 -3.23 -6.20
C ASN A 73 -18.06 -2.88 -7.44
N TRP A 74 -18.62 -3.07 -8.62
CA TRP A 74 -17.96 -2.92 -9.91
C TRP A 74 -18.88 -2.10 -10.81
N GLU A 75 -18.38 -0.98 -11.37
CA GLU A 75 -18.98 -0.31 -12.53
C GLU A 75 -17.86 0.33 -13.36
N ALA A 76 -17.67 -0.12 -14.61
CA ALA A 76 -17.44 0.69 -15.83
C ALA A 76 -16.47 0.10 -16.89
N GLN A 77 -16.93 0.24 -18.14
CA GLN A 77 -16.27 0.31 -19.47
C GLN A 77 -15.92 -0.99 -20.24
N LYS A 78 -16.16 -0.97 -21.56
CA LYS A 78 -16.18 -2.12 -22.51
C LYS A 78 -15.10 -2.01 -23.61
N GLU A 79 -14.77 -3.17 -24.22
CA GLU A 79 -13.96 -3.38 -25.45
C GLU A 79 -12.43 -3.16 -25.34
N THR A 80 -11.74 -3.85 -24.43
CA THR A 80 -10.25 -3.81 -24.37
C THR A 80 -9.67 -5.13 -23.80
N ARG A 81 -8.34 -5.31 -23.81
CA ARG A 81 -7.65 -6.32 -22.99
C ARG A 81 -7.46 -5.77 -21.57
N LEU A 82 -7.84 -6.52 -20.53
CA LEU A 82 -7.73 -6.11 -19.13
C LEU A 82 -6.64 -6.91 -18.40
N ILE A 83 -5.70 -6.20 -17.77
CA ILE A 83 -4.82 -6.75 -16.73
C ILE A 83 -5.30 -6.22 -15.38
N LEU A 84 -5.75 -7.12 -14.50
CA LEU A 84 -6.27 -6.79 -13.18
C LEU A 84 -5.34 -7.28 -12.07
N THR A 85 -4.93 -6.37 -11.19
CA THR A 85 -4.23 -6.73 -9.95
C THR A 85 -5.23 -7.21 -8.89
N GLU A 86 -4.92 -8.31 -8.22
CA GLU A 86 -5.66 -8.80 -7.04
C GLU A 86 -4.65 -9.20 -5.94
N PRO A 87 -4.99 -9.03 -4.66
CA PRO A 87 -4.19 -9.58 -3.57
C PRO A 87 -4.02 -11.11 -3.67
N PRO A 88 -2.92 -11.67 -3.13
CA PRO A 88 -2.75 -13.10 -3.07
C PRO A 88 -3.82 -13.76 -2.18
N ASN A 89 -4.15 -15.01 -2.52
CA ASN A 89 -5.06 -15.89 -1.77
C ASN A 89 -6.50 -15.37 -1.64
N GLY A 90 -7.02 -14.69 -2.67
CA GLY A 90 -8.44 -14.32 -2.73
C GLY A 90 -9.38 -15.53 -2.66
N LEU A 91 -10.59 -15.34 -2.10
CA LEU A 91 -11.58 -16.41 -1.98
C LEU A 91 -12.06 -16.83 -3.38
N PRO A 92 -12.08 -18.14 -3.70
CA PRO A 92 -12.43 -18.60 -5.04
C PRO A 92 -13.81 -18.15 -5.53
N VAL A 93 -14.78 -18.00 -4.62
CA VAL A 93 -16.13 -17.50 -4.94
C VAL A 93 -16.08 -16.05 -5.41
N LEU A 94 -15.34 -15.18 -4.71
CA LEU A 94 -15.21 -13.77 -5.08
C LEU A 94 -14.48 -13.61 -6.41
N GLN A 95 -13.54 -14.51 -6.70
CA GLN A 95 -12.84 -14.57 -7.97
C GLN A 95 -13.73 -15.00 -9.12
N ALA A 96 -14.59 -16.00 -8.94
CA ALA A 96 -15.58 -16.37 -9.95
C ALA A 96 -16.54 -15.20 -10.25
N ASN A 97 -17.03 -14.53 -9.20
CA ASN A 97 -17.89 -13.37 -9.38
C ASN A 97 -17.17 -12.25 -10.15
N CYS A 98 -15.87 -12.02 -9.88
CA CYS A 98 -15.07 -11.06 -10.63
C CYS A 98 -14.95 -11.45 -12.11
N ASP A 99 -14.67 -12.72 -12.41
CA ASP A 99 -14.53 -13.22 -13.78
C ASP A 99 -15.86 -13.10 -14.55
N GLN A 100 -16.98 -13.42 -13.91
CA GLN A 100 -18.33 -13.23 -14.46
C GLN A 100 -18.60 -11.76 -14.78
N MET A 101 -18.30 -10.84 -13.86
CA MET A 101 -18.46 -9.41 -14.12
C MET A 101 -17.62 -8.94 -15.32
N VAL A 102 -16.35 -9.37 -15.40
CA VAL A 102 -15.45 -8.98 -16.50
C VAL A 102 -15.97 -9.43 -17.88
N PHE A 103 -16.44 -10.68 -18.01
CA PHE A 103 -16.84 -11.22 -19.30
C PHE A 103 -18.32 -11.02 -19.65
N GLU A 104 -19.23 -11.18 -18.68
CA GLU A 104 -20.68 -11.18 -18.92
C GLU A 104 -21.25 -9.76 -18.86
N GLU A 105 -20.88 -8.97 -17.85
CA GLU A 105 -21.39 -7.60 -17.71
C GLU A 105 -20.60 -6.60 -18.57
N TYR A 106 -19.26 -6.65 -18.49
CA TYR A 106 -18.38 -5.68 -19.16
C TYR A 106 -17.91 -6.11 -20.56
N GLY A 107 -17.91 -7.40 -20.88
CA GLY A 107 -17.59 -7.88 -22.23
C GLY A 107 -16.15 -7.58 -22.69
N PHE A 108 -15.17 -7.61 -21.79
CA PHE A 108 -13.75 -7.49 -22.19
C PHE A 108 -13.34 -8.60 -23.17
N ALA A 109 -12.46 -8.28 -24.12
CA ALA A 109 -12.06 -9.22 -25.18
C ALA A 109 -11.08 -10.30 -24.67
N SER A 110 -10.18 -9.89 -23.76
CA SER A 110 -9.26 -10.79 -23.07
C SER A 110 -8.97 -10.27 -21.68
N TYR A 111 -8.71 -11.18 -20.76
CA TYR A 111 -8.59 -10.90 -19.34
C TYR A 111 -7.42 -11.67 -18.75
N TYR A 112 -6.64 -10.98 -17.93
CA TYR A 112 -5.58 -11.57 -17.15
C TYR A 112 -5.70 -11.16 -15.69
N ARG A 113 -5.96 -12.16 -14.85
CA ARG A 113 -6.09 -12.01 -13.40
C ARG A 113 -4.87 -12.59 -12.72
N GLY A 114 -4.24 -11.78 -11.88
CA GLY A 114 -3.09 -12.22 -11.11
C GLY A 114 -3.43 -13.11 -9.91
N VAL A 115 -3.98 -14.32 -10.08
CA VAL A 115 -4.20 -15.22 -8.93
C VAL A 115 -3.97 -16.71 -9.22
N ALA A 116 -3.45 -17.35 -8.16
CA ALA A 116 -3.39 -18.77 -7.81
C ALA A 116 -2.24 -19.60 -8.40
N ASP A 117 -1.85 -19.42 -9.66
CA ASP A 117 -0.63 -20.02 -10.23
C ASP A 117 -0.01 -19.12 -11.34
N SER A 118 -0.47 -17.86 -11.37
CA SER A 118 -0.16 -16.79 -12.32
C SER A 118 0.07 -15.48 -11.51
N PRO A 119 0.93 -14.55 -11.96
CA PRO A 119 1.50 -13.42 -11.22
C PRO A 119 0.48 -12.67 -10.36
N SER A 120 0.59 -12.73 -9.04
CA SER A 120 -0.11 -11.81 -8.12
C SER A 120 0.21 -10.34 -8.41
N ALA A 121 -0.54 -9.40 -7.82
CA ALA A 121 -0.15 -7.99 -7.81
C ALA A 121 1.34 -7.84 -7.45
N SER A 122 1.79 -8.55 -6.41
CA SER A 122 3.20 -8.60 -6.00
C SER A 122 4.13 -9.21 -7.05
N SER A 123 3.65 -10.13 -7.89
CA SER A 123 4.46 -10.77 -8.93
C SER A 123 4.71 -9.86 -10.13
N PHE A 124 3.85 -8.86 -10.38
CA PHE A 124 4.15 -7.79 -11.33
C PHE A 124 5.43 -7.02 -10.96
N ASN A 125 5.75 -6.97 -9.66
CA ASN A 125 6.97 -6.31 -9.18
C ASN A 125 8.26 -7.03 -9.61
N ALA A 126 8.18 -8.28 -10.05
CA ALA A 126 9.31 -9.00 -10.62
C ALA A 126 9.66 -8.54 -12.05
N TYR A 127 8.74 -7.88 -12.77
CA TYR A 127 8.95 -7.39 -14.15
C TYR A 127 9.58 -5.98 -14.20
N HIS A 128 10.24 -5.58 -13.12
CA HIS A 128 11.06 -4.37 -13.06
C HIS A 128 12.54 -4.73 -13.08
N ASP A 129 13.37 -3.77 -13.46
CA ASP A 129 14.81 -3.88 -13.24
C ASP A 129 15.13 -3.66 -11.74
N VAL A 130 15.03 -4.74 -10.96
CA VAL A 130 15.30 -4.75 -9.52
C VAL A 130 16.75 -4.35 -9.22
N GLN A 131 17.70 -4.58 -10.14
CA GLN A 131 19.12 -4.29 -9.90
C GLN A 131 19.39 -2.78 -9.83
N THR A 132 18.64 -1.98 -10.61
CA THR A 132 18.75 -0.50 -10.56
C THR A 132 18.37 0.07 -9.20
N ILE A 133 17.38 -0.53 -8.52
CA ILE A 133 16.94 -0.12 -7.17
C ILE A 133 18.07 -0.31 -6.16
N PHE A 134 18.88 -1.33 -6.41
CA PHE A 134 20.00 -1.76 -5.60
C PHE A 134 21.34 -1.11 -6.00
N GLN A 135 21.31 -0.07 -6.85
CA GLN A 135 22.47 0.69 -7.33
C GLN A 135 23.54 -0.17 -8.04
N ALA A 136 23.15 -1.34 -8.55
CA ALA A 136 23.98 -2.13 -9.44
C ALA A 136 23.90 -1.58 -10.88
N PRO A 137 24.94 -1.77 -11.73
CA PRO A 137 24.90 -1.31 -13.10
C PRO A 137 23.68 -1.90 -13.83
N ALA A 138 22.94 -1.03 -14.52
CA ALA A 138 21.71 -1.39 -15.20
C ALA A 138 21.96 -2.50 -16.22
N THR A 139 21.00 -3.43 -16.32
CA THR A 139 21.01 -4.45 -17.37
C THR A 139 20.88 -3.76 -18.74
N ALA A 140 21.53 -4.28 -19.78
CA ALA A 140 21.55 -3.63 -21.10
C ALA A 140 20.12 -3.29 -21.60
N PRO A 141 19.87 -2.07 -22.13
CA PRO A 141 18.53 -1.50 -22.33
C PRO A 141 17.64 -2.17 -23.39
N ASN A 142 18.10 -3.23 -24.07
CA ASN A 142 17.46 -3.80 -25.26
C ASN A 142 16.92 -5.23 -25.10
N VAL A 143 16.87 -5.77 -23.88
CA VAL A 143 16.24 -7.08 -23.64
C VAL A 143 14.90 -6.84 -22.96
N ALA A 144 13.82 -7.42 -23.50
CA ALA A 144 12.52 -7.40 -22.84
C ALA A 144 12.68 -7.84 -21.37
N PRO A 145 12.08 -7.14 -20.40
CA PRO A 145 12.35 -7.36 -18.99
C PRO A 145 11.90 -8.77 -18.59
N ALA A 146 12.87 -9.68 -18.49
CA ALA A 146 12.65 -10.99 -17.90
C ALA A 146 12.33 -10.80 -16.41
N PRO A 147 11.44 -11.61 -15.83
CA PRO A 147 11.12 -11.47 -14.42
C PRO A 147 12.35 -11.78 -13.56
N ALA A 148 12.52 -11.03 -12.48
CA ALA A 148 13.56 -11.28 -11.50
C ALA A 148 13.56 -12.76 -11.04
N GLU A 149 14.74 -13.37 -11.00
CA GLU A 149 14.89 -14.79 -10.67
C GLU A 149 14.50 -15.08 -9.22
N VAL A 150 14.91 -14.25 -8.27
CA VAL A 150 14.57 -14.39 -6.85
C VAL A 150 14.26 -13.02 -6.29
N LEU A 151 13.07 -12.85 -5.69
CA LEU A 151 12.63 -11.57 -5.16
C LEU A 151 11.72 -11.79 -3.96
N MET A 152 11.93 -11.05 -2.87
CA MET A 152 10.98 -10.99 -1.75
C MET A 152 10.26 -9.64 -1.78
N VAL A 153 8.96 -9.67 -2.05
CA VAL A 153 8.14 -8.45 -2.09
C VAL A 153 7.42 -8.27 -0.76
N VAL A 154 7.60 -7.10 -0.15
CA VAL A 154 6.85 -6.66 1.02
C VAL A 154 5.89 -5.56 0.57
N ASP A 155 4.63 -5.93 0.35
CA ASP A 155 3.59 -4.98 -0.04
C ASP A 155 2.86 -4.47 1.21
N THR A 156 3.13 -3.23 1.59
CA THR A 156 2.50 -2.56 2.73
C THR A 156 1.46 -1.53 2.27
N GLY A 157 0.23 -2.02 2.11
CA GLY A 157 -0.88 -1.28 1.55
C GLY A 157 -1.79 -0.60 2.59
N PHE A 158 -2.91 -0.07 2.09
CA PHE A 158 -3.91 0.58 2.93
C PHE A 158 -4.65 -0.40 3.85
N SER A 159 -5.03 -1.58 3.37
CA SER A 159 -5.82 -2.52 4.17
C SER A 159 -4.99 -3.51 4.97
N GLN A 160 -3.86 -3.95 4.42
CA GLN A 160 -3.04 -5.03 4.97
C GLN A 160 -1.59 -4.88 4.50
N THR A 161 -0.70 -5.65 5.12
CA THR A 161 0.67 -5.84 4.65
C THR A 161 0.89 -7.31 4.30
N THR A 162 1.51 -7.61 3.16
CA THR A 162 1.77 -8.98 2.69
C THR A 162 3.23 -9.17 2.33
N VAL A 163 3.79 -10.30 2.73
CA VAL A 163 5.13 -10.76 2.35
C VAL A 163 4.96 -11.89 1.32
N THR A 164 5.46 -11.66 0.12
CA THR A 164 5.32 -12.57 -1.02
C THR A 164 6.71 -12.89 -1.59
N PRO A 165 7.27 -14.07 -1.28
CA PRO A 165 8.47 -14.55 -1.94
C PRO A 165 8.15 -15.03 -3.36
N LEU A 166 9.00 -14.65 -4.31
CA LEU A 166 8.89 -14.93 -5.73
C LEU A 166 10.12 -15.67 -6.23
N LEU A 167 9.91 -16.63 -7.11
CA LEU A 167 10.94 -17.35 -7.86
C LEU A 167 10.59 -17.31 -9.34
N ARG A 168 11.42 -16.67 -10.16
CA ARG A 168 11.23 -16.45 -11.61
C ARG A 168 9.86 -15.84 -11.92
N GLY A 169 9.51 -14.79 -11.17
CA GLY A 169 8.20 -14.12 -11.27
C GLY A 169 7.00 -14.93 -10.76
N ARG A 170 7.20 -16.14 -10.21
CA ARG A 170 6.12 -16.96 -9.65
C ARG A 170 6.08 -16.87 -8.12
N PRO A 171 4.91 -16.64 -7.51
CA PRO A 171 4.79 -16.60 -6.07
C PRO A 171 4.87 -17.99 -5.43
N LEU A 172 5.65 -18.10 -4.36
CA LEU A 172 5.75 -19.33 -3.56
C LEU A 172 4.62 -19.34 -2.52
N HIS A 173 3.46 -19.86 -2.92
CA HIS A 173 2.20 -19.77 -2.16
C HIS A 173 2.28 -20.27 -0.71
N SER A 174 3.00 -21.35 -0.44
CA SER A 174 3.18 -21.90 0.91
C SER A 174 3.87 -20.93 1.87
N ALA A 175 4.70 -20.04 1.33
CA ALA A 175 5.49 -19.08 2.08
C ALA A 175 4.88 -17.67 2.10
N ILE A 176 3.76 -17.43 1.43
CA ILE A 176 3.08 -16.13 1.52
C ILE A 176 2.59 -15.93 2.95
N ARG A 177 2.83 -14.73 3.48
CA ARG A 177 2.39 -14.33 4.81
C ARG A 177 1.68 -13.00 4.77
N ARG A 178 0.64 -12.85 5.60
CA ARG A 178 -0.22 -11.68 5.67
C ARG A 178 -0.25 -11.15 7.09
N LEU A 179 -0.08 -9.85 7.22
CA LEU A 179 -0.28 -9.07 8.43
C LEU A 179 -1.52 -8.18 8.23
N ASP A 180 -2.51 -8.34 9.09
CA ASP A 180 -3.74 -7.52 9.09
C ASP A 180 -3.54 -6.12 9.69
N VAL A 181 -2.35 -5.56 9.49
CA VAL A 181 -1.98 -4.18 9.82
C VAL A 181 -1.66 -3.48 8.50
N GLY A 182 -2.40 -2.42 8.23
CA GLY A 182 -2.21 -1.55 7.07
C GLY A 182 -2.60 -0.11 7.41
N GLY A 183 -2.49 0.78 6.42
CA GLY A 183 -2.74 2.22 6.59
C GLY A 183 -4.09 2.58 7.23
N LYS A 184 -5.17 1.81 6.98
CA LYS A 184 -6.50 1.98 7.59
C LYS A 184 -6.46 1.82 9.10
N LEU A 185 -5.77 0.78 9.58
CA LEU A 185 -5.64 0.53 11.02
C LEU A 185 -4.80 1.64 11.68
N LEU A 186 -3.72 2.08 11.02
CA LEU A 186 -2.88 3.18 11.48
C LEU A 186 -3.68 4.48 11.60
N THR A 187 -4.44 4.83 10.56
CA THR A 187 -5.29 6.03 10.55
C THR A 187 -6.35 5.94 11.66
N ASN A 188 -7.04 4.81 11.79
CA ASN A 188 -8.05 4.63 12.85
C ASN A 188 -7.45 4.72 14.26
N TYR A 189 -6.24 4.17 14.46
CA TYR A 189 -5.54 4.26 15.72
C TYR A 189 -5.14 5.69 16.05
N LEU A 190 -4.60 6.43 15.06
CA LEU A 190 -4.29 7.86 15.21
C LEU A 190 -5.55 8.68 15.52
N THR A 191 -6.67 8.43 14.82
CA THR A 191 -7.96 9.07 15.10
C THR A 191 -8.36 8.89 16.56
N ARG A 192 -8.26 7.66 17.09
CA ARG A 192 -8.57 7.37 18.49
C ARG A 192 -7.64 8.13 19.45
N LEU A 193 -6.34 8.19 19.17
CA LEU A 193 -5.38 8.90 20.02
C LEU A 193 -5.66 10.40 20.06
N ILE A 194 -5.92 11.02 18.90
CA ILE A 194 -6.23 12.45 18.80
C ILE A 194 -7.56 12.75 19.52
N SER A 195 -8.62 11.99 19.25
CA SER A 195 -9.93 12.19 19.89
C SER A 195 -9.89 12.07 21.42
N LEU A 196 -8.95 11.30 21.97
CA LEU A 196 -8.79 11.16 23.43
C LEU A 196 -8.00 12.31 24.07
N ARG A 197 -7.05 12.92 23.34
CA ARG A 197 -6.11 13.92 23.89
C ARG A 197 -6.51 15.36 23.58
N HIS A 198 -7.12 15.57 22.42
CA HIS A 198 -7.48 16.88 21.88
C HIS A 198 -9.00 17.00 21.82
N PHE A 199 -9.57 17.03 20.61
CA PHE A 199 -11.01 17.06 20.36
C PHE A 199 -11.38 15.96 19.38
N ASP A 200 -12.68 15.67 19.31
CA ASP A 200 -13.17 14.52 18.58
C ASP A 200 -13.07 14.70 17.06
N VAL A 201 -12.16 13.95 16.43
CA VAL A 201 -11.93 13.92 14.98
C VAL A 201 -12.38 12.59 14.33
N ARG A 202 -13.27 11.84 15.00
CA ARG A 202 -13.73 10.52 14.53
C ARG A 202 -14.42 10.55 13.16
N ASN A 203 -15.06 11.67 12.82
CA ASN A 203 -15.74 11.85 11.54
C ASN A 203 -14.81 12.35 10.43
N ASP A 204 -13.59 12.76 10.76
CA ASP A 204 -12.65 13.44 9.84
C ASP A 204 -11.47 12.53 9.46
N ALA A 205 -11.76 11.28 9.11
CA ALA A 205 -10.75 10.27 8.81
C ALA A 205 -9.82 10.66 7.63
N TYR A 206 -10.31 11.49 6.69
CA TYR A 206 -9.50 12.02 5.60
C TYR A 206 -8.40 12.95 6.11
N ILE A 207 -8.76 13.91 6.97
CA ILE A 207 -7.80 14.86 7.55
C ILE A 207 -6.76 14.12 8.42
N VAL A 208 -7.21 13.12 9.19
CA VAL A 208 -6.30 12.29 9.99
C VAL A 208 -5.35 11.48 9.11
N ASN A 209 -5.78 11.04 7.92
CA ASN A 209 -4.90 10.37 6.98
C ASN A 209 -3.84 11.33 6.40
N GLU A 210 -4.21 12.54 5.99
CA GLU A 210 -3.25 13.56 5.53
C GLU A 210 -2.26 13.93 6.65
N MET A 211 -2.75 14.07 7.88
CA MET A 211 -1.94 14.33 9.06
C MET A 211 -0.94 13.20 9.34
N LYS A 212 -1.36 11.95 9.19
CA LYS A 212 -0.47 10.78 9.29
C LYS A 212 0.62 10.82 8.23
N GLU A 213 0.26 11.04 6.97
CA GLU A 213 1.21 11.08 5.85
C GLU A 213 2.20 12.24 5.95
N ALA A 214 1.79 13.38 6.50
CA ALA A 214 2.65 14.56 6.63
C ALA A 214 3.54 14.55 7.88
N ALA A 215 3.08 13.99 9.01
CA ALA A 215 3.75 14.14 10.30
C ALA A 215 4.38 12.86 10.86
N CYS A 216 3.88 11.67 10.51
CA CYS A 216 4.34 10.42 11.14
C CYS A 216 5.60 9.86 10.46
N TYR A 217 6.41 9.15 11.24
CA TYR A 217 7.66 8.54 10.79
C TYR A 217 7.97 7.27 11.60
N VAL A 218 8.87 6.42 11.09
CA VAL A 218 9.34 5.23 11.82
C VAL A 218 10.59 5.60 12.62
N SER A 219 10.53 5.44 13.95
CA SER A 219 11.68 5.72 14.80
C SER A 219 12.73 4.61 14.71
N SER A 220 14.00 5.03 14.74
CA SER A 220 15.15 4.13 14.83
C SER A 220 15.51 3.72 16.27
N ASP A 221 15.07 4.50 17.26
CA ASP A 221 15.23 4.25 18.69
C ASP A 221 13.90 4.58 19.40
N PHE A 222 12.99 3.62 19.37
CA PHE A 222 11.65 3.79 19.91
C PHE A 222 11.66 4.11 21.41
N LYS A 223 12.53 3.45 22.19
CA LYS A 223 12.58 3.62 23.64
C LYS A 223 13.11 5.00 24.01
N GLY A 224 14.19 5.46 23.38
CA GLY A 224 14.74 6.80 23.62
C GLY A 224 13.77 7.91 23.22
N ASP A 225 13.09 7.77 22.08
CA ASP A 225 12.09 8.76 21.65
C ASP A 225 10.85 8.76 22.56
N LEU A 226 10.46 7.60 23.10
CA LEU A 226 9.40 7.51 24.10
C LEU A 226 9.79 8.24 25.40
N GLU A 227 11.01 8.07 25.88
CA GLU A 227 11.54 8.75 27.07
C GLU A 227 11.56 10.28 26.90
N LYS A 228 12.02 10.79 25.75
CA LYS A 228 11.99 12.23 25.42
C LYS A 228 10.57 12.80 25.35
N SER A 229 9.62 12.00 24.87
CA SER A 229 8.22 12.37 24.78
C SER A 229 7.45 12.27 26.10
N TRP A 230 8.09 11.75 27.15
CA TRP A 230 7.46 11.55 28.45
C TRP A 230 7.36 12.86 29.24
N LYS A 231 6.15 13.17 29.69
CA LYS A 231 5.84 14.41 30.42
C LYS A 231 6.52 14.49 31.79
N GLY A 232 6.89 13.36 32.39
CA GLY A 232 7.35 13.25 33.77
C GLY A 232 6.22 12.95 34.75
N THR A 233 6.57 12.81 36.02
CA THR A 233 5.65 12.51 37.14
C THR A 233 4.73 13.71 37.40
N ARG A 234 3.56 13.45 38.01
CA ARG A 234 2.52 14.45 38.26
C ARG A 234 3.06 15.69 38.99
N GLY A 235 3.14 16.82 38.29
CA GLY A 235 3.58 18.11 38.83
C GLY A 235 4.90 18.61 38.22
N GLU A 236 5.73 17.69 37.74
CA GLU A 236 6.98 17.99 37.04
C GLU A 236 6.74 17.97 35.53
N ARG A 237 7.38 18.89 34.81
CA ARG A 237 7.43 18.87 33.35
C ARG A 237 8.88 18.92 32.94
N ARG A 238 9.34 17.84 32.29
CA ARG A 238 10.71 17.76 31.77
C ARG A 238 10.94 18.80 30.69
N GLU A 239 12.14 19.37 30.64
CA GLU A 239 12.52 20.37 29.62
C GLU A 239 12.42 19.80 28.20
N GLU A 240 12.79 18.53 28.01
CA GLU A 240 12.64 17.81 26.74
C GLU A 240 11.18 17.76 26.27
N TYR A 241 10.26 17.48 27.19
CA TYR A 241 8.83 17.49 26.88
C TYR A 241 8.33 18.92 26.54
N LEU A 242 8.82 19.93 27.27
CA LEU A 242 8.41 21.33 27.08
C LEU A 242 8.93 21.93 25.78
N SER A 243 10.17 21.59 25.39
CA SER A 243 10.78 21.98 24.11
C SER A 243 10.26 21.16 22.94
N GLY A 244 9.60 20.03 23.22
CA GLY A 244 9.12 19.10 22.19
C GLY A 244 10.21 18.15 21.68
N ALA A 245 11.46 18.28 22.13
CA ALA A 245 12.59 17.40 21.83
C ALA A 245 12.82 17.10 20.33
N GLY A 246 12.41 18.00 19.42
CA GLY A 246 12.41 17.77 17.97
C GLY A 246 11.39 16.73 17.47
N ILE A 247 10.63 16.14 18.39
CA ILE A 247 9.58 15.15 18.14
C ILE A 247 8.22 15.82 18.02
N ALA A 248 7.94 16.86 18.80
CA ALA A 248 6.65 17.53 18.69
C ALA A 248 6.54 18.31 17.36
N ARG A 249 5.36 18.25 16.76
CA ARG A 249 4.97 19.06 15.58
C ARG A 249 3.57 19.59 15.78
N ASP A 250 3.32 20.79 15.29
CA ASP A 250 1.99 21.39 15.29
C ASP A 250 1.37 21.21 13.91
N TYR A 251 0.18 20.61 13.85
CA TYR A 251 -0.59 20.46 12.62
C TYR A 251 -1.74 21.46 12.61
N ILE A 252 -1.71 22.39 11.67
CA ILE A 252 -2.80 23.35 11.46
C ILE A 252 -3.87 22.67 10.61
N LEU A 253 -5.09 22.59 11.13
CA LEU A 253 -6.22 22.01 10.40
C LEU A 253 -6.61 22.88 9.19
N PRO A 254 -7.06 22.24 8.10
CA PRO A 254 -7.69 22.97 7.00
C PRO A 254 -8.98 23.64 7.48
N ASP A 255 -9.21 24.88 7.04
CA ASP A 255 -10.45 25.63 7.31
C ASP A 255 -11.46 25.51 6.17
N PHE A 256 -11.08 24.86 5.06
CA PHE A 256 -11.86 24.67 3.82
C PHE A 256 -12.37 25.96 3.15
N HIS A 257 -11.96 27.12 3.66
CA HIS A 257 -12.26 28.45 3.13
C HIS A 257 -11.03 29.06 2.47
N THR A 258 -9.88 29.00 3.16
CA THR A 258 -8.60 29.52 2.68
C THR A 258 -7.62 28.39 2.34
N ARG A 259 -7.71 27.27 3.07
CA ARG A 259 -6.82 26.10 2.92
C ARG A 259 -7.64 24.83 2.83
N SER A 260 -7.45 24.11 1.72
CA SER A 260 -8.04 22.78 1.52
C SER A 260 -7.25 21.67 2.22
N LYS A 261 -5.99 21.91 2.57
CA LYS A 261 -5.09 20.96 3.24
C LYS A 261 -4.49 21.54 4.50
N GLY A 262 -4.25 20.67 5.47
CA GLY A 262 -3.53 21.04 6.68
C GLY A 262 -2.03 21.21 6.45
N VAL A 263 -1.36 21.89 7.37
CA VAL A 263 0.07 22.20 7.27
C VAL A 263 0.78 21.80 8.56
N VAL A 264 1.87 21.05 8.43
CA VAL A 264 2.78 20.72 9.54
C VAL A 264 3.72 21.88 9.77
N GLN A 265 3.87 22.30 11.02
CA GLN A 265 4.82 23.31 11.47
C GLN A 265 5.71 22.78 12.59
N GLU A 266 6.85 23.45 12.76
CA GLU A 266 7.69 23.31 13.94
C GLU A 266 6.87 23.57 15.20
N PHE A 267 7.15 22.80 16.25
CA PHE A 267 6.41 22.92 17.49
C PHE A 267 6.71 24.25 18.18
N ASP A 268 5.66 24.99 18.53
CA ASP A 268 5.77 26.27 19.25
C ASP A 268 5.32 26.09 20.72
N PRO A 269 6.26 26.10 21.69
CA PRO A 269 5.94 25.98 23.11
C PRO A 269 5.00 27.09 23.61
N SER A 270 5.03 28.28 22.98
CA SER A 270 4.25 29.44 23.41
C SER A 270 2.74 29.28 23.16
N ARG A 271 2.37 28.51 22.13
CA ARG A 271 0.97 28.22 21.76
C ARG A 271 0.27 27.32 22.77
N ASN A 272 1.02 26.47 23.48
CA ASN A 272 0.49 25.57 24.50
C ASN A 272 0.35 26.20 25.90
N SER A 273 0.63 27.50 26.04
CA SER A 273 0.44 28.22 27.30
C SER A 273 -1.05 28.42 27.60
N LYS A 274 -1.45 28.21 28.87
CA LYS A 274 -2.84 28.41 29.34
C LYS A 274 -3.38 29.79 28.98
N ALA A 275 -2.52 30.81 29.01
CA ALA A 275 -2.87 32.21 28.73
C ALA A 275 -3.29 32.43 27.26
N ARG A 276 -2.65 31.76 26.29
CA ARG A 276 -2.96 31.93 24.87
C ARG A 276 -4.10 31.03 24.39
N ARG A 277 -4.35 29.89 25.04
CA ARG A 277 -5.58 29.07 24.83
C ARG A 277 -6.86 29.85 25.14
N LEU A 278 -6.82 30.71 26.16
CA LEU A 278 -7.94 31.60 26.52
C LEU A 278 -8.09 32.77 25.53
N ALA A 279 -6.97 33.30 25.00
CA ALA A 279 -6.98 34.37 24.00
C ALA A 279 -7.37 33.88 22.58
N ALA A 280 -6.99 32.65 22.22
CA ALA A 280 -7.36 32.00 20.96
C ALA A 280 -8.87 31.68 20.86
N ALA A 281 -9.58 31.59 21.98
CA ALA A 281 -11.04 31.45 21.98
C ALA A 281 -11.76 32.78 21.64
N ALA A 282 -11.05 33.91 21.63
CA ALA A 282 -11.60 35.26 21.41
C ALA A 282 -11.32 35.83 20.01
N GLN A 283 -10.44 35.19 19.23
CA GLN A 283 -10.18 35.50 17.82
C GLN A 283 -10.40 34.22 17.01
N SER A 284 -10.66 34.31 15.71
CA SER A 284 -10.72 33.15 14.80
C SER A 284 -9.34 32.48 14.70
N ALA A 285 -8.92 31.79 15.76
CA ALA A 285 -7.64 31.13 15.85
C ALA A 285 -7.71 29.86 15.01
N GLU A 286 -6.68 29.65 14.18
CA GLU A 286 -6.52 28.41 13.45
C GLU A 286 -6.53 27.24 14.44
N ASP A 287 -7.33 26.20 14.15
CA ASP A 287 -7.35 25.00 14.98
C ASP A 287 -6.05 24.21 14.78
N VAL A 288 -5.27 24.10 15.85
CA VAL A 288 -3.96 23.45 15.84
C VAL A 288 -3.97 22.20 16.72
N ILE A 289 -3.46 21.10 16.16
CA ILE A 289 -3.26 19.83 16.87
C ILE A 289 -1.76 19.60 17.05
N THR A 290 -1.29 19.61 18.30
CA THR A 290 0.09 19.23 18.62
C THR A 290 0.21 17.70 18.63
N LEU A 291 1.00 17.16 17.71
CA LEU A 291 1.37 15.74 17.64
C LEU A 291 2.71 15.52 18.33
N ARG A 292 2.82 14.47 19.16
CA ARG A 292 4.02 14.14 19.92
C ARG A 292 4.41 12.70 19.63
N ASN A 293 4.21 11.81 20.61
CA ASN A 293 4.61 10.42 20.47
C ASN A 293 3.76 9.66 19.44
N GLU A 294 2.55 10.14 19.14
CA GLU A 294 1.69 9.58 18.10
C GLU A 294 2.38 9.49 16.74
N ARG A 295 3.33 10.40 16.47
CA ARG A 295 4.08 10.45 15.20
C ARG A 295 4.89 9.18 14.93
N PHE A 296 5.41 8.53 15.97
CA PHE A 296 6.21 7.30 15.84
C PHE A 296 5.55 6.07 16.46
N THR A 297 4.66 6.23 17.45
CA THR A 297 3.92 5.09 18.02
C THR A 297 2.87 4.54 17.08
N VAL A 298 2.33 5.35 16.16
CA VAL A 298 1.36 4.86 15.17
C VAL A 298 2.05 3.93 14.16
N PRO A 299 3.13 4.34 13.44
CA PRO A 299 3.85 3.43 12.54
C PRO A 299 4.49 2.22 13.22
N GLU A 300 4.81 2.30 14.52
CA GLU A 300 5.37 1.16 15.29
C GLU A 300 4.44 -0.06 15.27
N LEU A 301 3.13 0.11 15.06
CA LEU A 301 2.18 -0.99 14.91
C LEU A 301 2.52 -1.98 13.78
N LEU A 302 3.31 -1.57 12.78
CA LEU A 302 3.78 -2.47 11.72
C LEU A 302 4.92 -3.38 12.22
N PHE A 303 5.67 -2.95 13.23
CA PHE A 303 6.84 -3.64 13.78
C PHE A 303 6.49 -4.38 15.09
N ASN A 304 5.70 -3.77 15.96
CA ASN A 304 5.27 -4.34 17.24
C ASN A 304 3.74 -4.16 17.45
N PRO A 305 2.89 -4.95 16.76
CA PRO A 305 1.44 -4.88 16.93
C PRO A 305 0.96 -5.23 18.35
N SER A 306 1.74 -6.03 19.08
CA SER A 306 1.42 -6.53 20.41
C SER A 306 1.26 -5.42 21.46
N ASP A 307 1.90 -4.27 21.25
CA ASP A 307 1.83 -3.12 22.17
C ASP A 307 0.40 -2.54 22.32
N VAL A 308 -0.45 -2.79 21.32
CA VAL A 308 -1.86 -2.35 21.32
C VAL A 308 -2.81 -3.56 21.50
N GLY A 309 -2.25 -4.70 21.94
CA GLY A 309 -3.00 -5.92 22.23
C GLY A 309 -3.38 -6.73 20.99
N LEU A 310 -2.81 -6.43 19.82
CA LEU A 310 -3.01 -7.23 18.62
C LEU A 310 -2.15 -8.49 18.69
N ARG A 311 -2.78 -9.65 18.60
CA ARG A 311 -2.12 -10.95 18.65
C ARG A 311 -1.60 -11.35 17.26
N CYS A 312 -0.72 -10.55 16.68
CA CYS A 312 -0.07 -10.82 15.41
C CYS A 312 1.43 -10.49 15.45
N PRO A 313 2.26 -11.16 14.62
CA PRO A 313 3.69 -10.90 14.56
C PRO A 313 3.99 -9.53 13.93
N GLY A 314 5.16 -8.97 14.26
CA GLY A 314 5.73 -7.83 13.57
C GLY A 314 6.16 -8.15 12.14
N LEU A 315 6.45 -7.11 11.35
CA LEU A 315 6.85 -7.28 9.95
C LEU A 315 8.13 -8.14 9.76
N ALA A 316 9.14 -7.95 10.61
CA ALA A 316 10.38 -8.72 10.52
C ALA A 316 10.16 -10.20 10.90
N ASP A 317 9.35 -10.47 11.92
CA ASP A 317 8.96 -11.84 12.29
C ASP A 317 8.11 -12.49 11.19
N LEU A 318 7.25 -11.73 10.52
CA LEU A 318 6.45 -12.20 9.39
C LEU A 318 7.34 -12.64 8.22
N ILE A 319 8.40 -11.89 7.93
CA ILE A 319 9.42 -12.27 6.92
C ILE A 319 10.11 -13.57 7.32
N CYS A 320 10.51 -13.71 8.59
CA CYS A 320 11.16 -14.94 9.07
C CYS A 320 10.21 -16.15 8.98
N GLN A 321 8.94 -15.98 9.35
CA GLN A 321 7.92 -17.03 9.19
C GLN A 321 7.69 -17.43 7.73
N SER A 322 7.85 -16.49 6.79
CA SER A 322 7.81 -16.77 5.35
C SER A 322 9.01 -17.63 4.94
N LEU A 323 10.22 -17.23 5.33
CA LEU A 323 11.47 -17.95 5.02
C LEU A 323 11.49 -19.37 5.58
N GLN A 324 10.97 -19.58 6.79
CA GLN A 324 10.90 -20.90 7.43
C GLN A 324 10.07 -21.93 6.66
N GLN A 325 9.21 -21.52 5.73
CA GLN A 325 8.49 -22.44 4.84
C GLN A 325 9.27 -22.84 3.59
N LEU A 326 10.42 -22.21 3.37
CA LEU A 326 11.21 -22.34 2.16
C LEU A 326 12.51 -23.10 2.45
N PRO A 327 13.05 -23.85 1.47
CA PRO A 327 14.38 -24.44 1.57
C PRO A 327 15.44 -23.38 1.89
N VAL A 328 16.35 -23.71 2.81
CA VAL A 328 17.40 -22.79 3.29
C VAL A 328 18.27 -22.25 2.15
N GLY A 329 18.47 -23.02 1.07
CA GLY A 329 19.22 -22.59 -0.10
C GLY A 329 18.61 -21.37 -0.84
N LEU A 330 17.33 -21.08 -0.66
CA LEU A 330 16.69 -19.89 -1.26
C LEU A 330 16.85 -18.63 -0.40
N TRP A 331 17.21 -18.77 0.89
CA TRP A 331 17.22 -17.65 1.83
C TRP A 331 18.18 -16.53 1.44
N PRO A 332 19.45 -16.80 1.07
CA PRO A 332 20.38 -15.73 0.71
C PRO A 332 19.89 -14.90 -0.48
N GLY A 333 19.32 -15.55 -1.50
CA GLY A 333 18.79 -14.87 -2.69
C GLY A 333 17.55 -14.02 -2.38
N LEU A 334 16.67 -14.49 -1.50
CA LEU A 334 15.48 -13.73 -1.09
C LEU A 334 15.83 -12.55 -0.18
N LEU A 335 16.73 -12.76 0.78
CA LEU A 335 17.16 -11.74 1.74
C LEU A 335 18.01 -10.64 1.09
N ALA A 336 18.80 -10.98 0.07
CA ALA A 336 19.55 -10.01 -0.71
C ALA A 336 18.68 -9.17 -1.67
N ASN A 337 17.42 -9.56 -1.88
CA ASN A 337 16.51 -8.90 -2.82
C ASN A 337 15.14 -8.66 -2.16
N ILE A 338 15.10 -7.89 -1.06
CA ILE A 338 13.84 -7.48 -0.45
C ILE A 338 13.42 -6.13 -1.02
N VAL A 339 12.26 -6.08 -1.67
CA VAL A 339 11.67 -4.85 -2.21
C VAL A 339 10.38 -4.53 -1.48
N VAL A 340 10.33 -3.33 -0.90
CA VAL A 340 9.15 -2.83 -0.18
C VAL A 340 8.35 -1.90 -1.08
N VAL A 341 7.07 -2.20 -1.25
CA VAL A 341 6.13 -1.44 -2.10
C VAL A 341 4.89 -1.05 -1.29
N GLY A 342 4.07 -0.15 -1.84
CA GLY A 342 2.84 0.32 -1.21
C GLY A 342 2.99 1.63 -0.44
N GLY A 343 1.87 2.14 0.05
CA GLY A 343 1.78 3.49 0.63
C GLY A 343 2.53 3.66 1.95
N ASN A 344 2.56 2.64 2.84
CA ASN A 344 3.23 2.80 4.13
C ASN A 344 4.77 2.75 4.00
N ALA A 345 5.31 2.33 2.85
CA ALA A 345 6.74 2.39 2.57
C ALA A 345 7.27 3.83 2.50
N LEU A 346 6.38 4.83 2.39
CA LEU A 346 6.72 6.25 2.36
C LEU A 346 7.12 6.81 3.71
N PHE A 347 6.87 6.13 4.83
CA PHE A 347 7.32 6.61 6.12
C PHE A 347 8.86 6.72 6.16
N ASP A 348 9.33 7.85 6.66
CA ASP A 348 10.76 8.07 6.88
C ASP A 348 11.30 7.05 7.89
N GLY A 349 12.49 6.50 7.62
CA GLY A 349 13.13 5.50 8.47
C GLY A 349 12.60 4.06 8.31
N PHE A 350 11.54 3.83 7.51
CA PHE A 350 10.92 2.51 7.37
C PHE A 350 11.90 1.43 6.90
N ILE A 351 12.66 1.72 5.83
CA ILE A 351 13.59 0.77 5.22
C ILE A 351 14.75 0.44 6.16
N GLN A 352 15.34 1.47 6.77
CA GLN A 352 16.47 1.31 7.68
C GLN A 352 16.06 0.50 8.92
N ARG A 353 14.87 0.76 9.47
CA ARG A 353 14.32 0.01 10.60
C ARG A 353 14.07 -1.45 10.22
N LEU A 354 13.39 -1.70 9.09
CA LEU A 354 13.09 -3.06 8.65
C LEU A 354 14.36 -3.86 8.38
N GLN A 355 15.35 -3.28 7.70
CA GLN A 355 16.63 -3.95 7.43
C GLN A 355 17.34 -4.34 8.73
N ARG A 356 17.46 -3.40 9.69
CA ARG A 356 18.09 -3.66 10.99
C ARG A 356 17.41 -4.82 11.73
N GLU A 357 16.09 -4.83 11.73
CA GLU A 357 15.30 -5.84 12.41
C GLU A 357 15.35 -7.22 11.76
N VAL A 358 15.43 -7.29 10.44
CA VAL A 358 15.57 -8.56 9.72
C VAL A 358 16.97 -9.14 9.92
N VAL A 359 18.03 -8.31 9.86
CA VAL A 359 19.42 -8.74 10.10
C VAL A 359 19.56 -9.42 11.46
N GLN A 360 18.90 -8.91 12.50
CA GLN A 360 18.96 -9.49 13.85
C GLN A 360 18.28 -10.86 14.00
N ARG A 361 17.49 -11.29 13.00
CA ARG A 361 16.65 -12.50 13.07
C ARG A 361 17.06 -13.59 12.08
N VAL A 362 18.02 -13.31 11.21
CA VAL A 362 18.51 -14.26 10.20
C VAL A 362 19.98 -14.62 10.46
N PRO A 363 20.49 -15.74 9.93
CA PRO A 363 21.89 -16.11 10.08
C PRO A 363 22.84 -15.06 9.50
N ASP A 364 23.99 -14.85 10.15
CA ASP A 364 25.00 -13.84 9.75
C ASP A 364 25.56 -14.06 8.33
N ASP A 365 25.53 -15.29 7.83
CA ASP A 365 25.97 -15.65 6.47
C ASP A 365 25.06 -15.08 5.37
N CYS A 366 23.84 -14.65 5.72
CA CYS A 366 22.87 -14.10 4.78
C CYS A 366 22.97 -12.57 4.71
N MET A 367 23.44 -12.04 3.58
CA MET A 367 23.39 -10.60 3.33
C MET A 367 21.94 -10.13 3.14
N VAL A 368 21.47 -9.26 4.04
CA VAL A 368 20.13 -8.65 3.96
C VAL A 368 20.20 -7.29 3.27
N ARG A 369 19.43 -7.12 2.21
CA ARG A 369 19.28 -5.84 1.52
C ARG A 369 17.80 -5.54 1.34
N VAL A 370 17.38 -4.40 1.89
CA VAL A 370 16.01 -3.91 1.77
C VAL A 370 16.03 -2.62 0.98
N ALA A 371 15.20 -2.52 -0.06
CA ALA A 371 15.09 -1.31 -0.83
C ALA A 371 13.64 -0.93 -1.14
N ARG A 372 13.45 0.36 -1.40
CA ARG A 372 12.19 0.96 -1.82
C ARG A 372 12.40 1.60 -3.19
N PRO A 373 11.51 1.38 -4.18
CA PRO A 373 11.56 2.11 -5.43
C PRO A 373 11.29 3.61 -5.21
N SER A 374 11.61 4.45 -6.20
CA SER A 374 11.37 5.89 -6.16
C SER A 374 9.88 6.22 -6.00
N ASP A 375 9.02 5.48 -6.69
CA ASP A 375 7.57 5.59 -6.60
C ASP A 375 6.96 4.23 -6.21
N PRO A 376 6.84 3.94 -4.89
CA PRO A 376 6.27 2.69 -4.39
C PRO A 376 4.75 2.61 -4.53
N ILE A 377 4.06 3.72 -4.87
CA ILE A 377 2.61 3.77 -5.01
C ILE A 377 2.20 3.14 -6.34
N THR A 378 2.82 3.56 -7.45
CA THR A 378 2.48 3.09 -8.80
C THR A 378 3.33 1.90 -9.26
N TYR A 379 4.31 1.47 -8.46
CA TYR A 379 5.27 0.43 -8.81
C TYR A 379 4.61 -0.86 -9.33
N THR A 380 3.61 -1.37 -8.61
CA THR A 380 2.83 -2.55 -9.01
C THR A 380 2.17 -2.38 -10.37
N TRP A 381 1.57 -1.22 -10.61
CA TRP A 381 0.92 -0.88 -11.88
C TRP A 381 1.93 -0.84 -13.03
N ARG A 382 3.09 -0.20 -12.82
CA ARG A 382 4.15 -0.15 -13.84
C ARG A 382 4.71 -1.55 -14.16
N GLY A 383 4.80 -2.42 -13.17
CA GLY A 383 5.20 -3.82 -13.39
C GLY A 383 4.19 -4.59 -14.25
N ALA A 384 2.89 -4.33 -14.05
CA ALA A 384 1.84 -4.90 -14.87
C ALA A 384 1.84 -4.31 -16.30
N ALA A 385 2.19 -3.04 -16.46
CA ALA A 385 2.40 -2.41 -17.76
C ALA A 385 3.60 -3.01 -18.51
N ASN A 386 4.71 -3.30 -17.82
CA ASN A 386 5.85 -4.01 -18.40
C ASN A 386 5.45 -5.43 -18.87
N LEU A 387 4.67 -6.13 -18.05
CA LEU A 387 4.15 -7.45 -18.42
C LEU A 387 3.21 -7.39 -19.64
N ALA A 388 2.43 -6.32 -19.82
CA ALA A 388 1.52 -6.16 -20.95
C ALA A 388 2.23 -6.23 -22.31
N ASN A 389 3.51 -5.83 -22.34
CA ASN A 389 4.37 -5.87 -23.53
C ASN A 389 5.21 -7.16 -23.64
N HIS A 390 5.05 -8.10 -22.71
CA HIS A 390 5.84 -9.34 -22.71
C HIS A 390 5.36 -10.32 -23.79
N ALA A 391 6.29 -11.00 -24.46
CA ALA A 391 6.03 -11.93 -25.57
C ALA A 391 5.14 -13.16 -25.22
N HIS A 392 4.81 -13.36 -23.95
CA HIS A 392 4.01 -14.48 -23.47
C HIS A 392 2.64 -14.06 -22.94
N ILE A 393 2.30 -12.76 -22.99
CA ILE A 393 1.04 -12.24 -22.43
C ILE A 393 -0.18 -12.90 -23.08
N GLU A 394 -0.14 -13.16 -24.39
CA GLU A 394 -1.24 -13.80 -25.12
C GLU A 394 -1.49 -15.25 -24.67
N ARG A 395 -0.43 -15.96 -24.25
CA ARG A 395 -0.52 -17.32 -23.73
C ARG A 395 -1.09 -17.35 -22.31
N LEU A 396 -0.77 -16.32 -21.54
CA LEU A 396 -1.14 -16.17 -20.13
C LEU A 396 -2.57 -15.62 -19.97
N SER A 397 -3.06 -14.83 -20.93
CA SER A 397 -4.41 -14.28 -20.92
C SER A 397 -5.49 -15.30 -21.32
N VAL A 398 -6.68 -15.16 -20.75
CA VAL A 398 -7.88 -15.91 -21.13
C VAL A 398 -8.73 -15.05 -22.04
N THR A 399 -9.14 -15.59 -23.18
CA THR A 399 -10.00 -14.86 -24.14
C THR A 399 -11.48 -15.04 -23.80
N LYS A 400 -12.33 -14.12 -24.27
CA LYS A 400 -13.78 -14.23 -24.08
C LYS A 400 -14.34 -15.52 -24.69
N GLN A 401 -13.86 -15.91 -25.87
CA GLN A 401 -14.27 -17.14 -26.52
C GLN A 401 -13.94 -18.37 -25.66
N GLU A 402 -12.73 -18.44 -25.10
CA GLU A 402 -12.34 -19.53 -24.18
C GLU A 402 -13.22 -19.56 -22.92
N TYR A 403 -13.62 -18.39 -22.40
CA TYR A 403 -14.54 -18.30 -21.27
C TYR A 403 -15.94 -18.80 -21.63
N GLU A 404 -16.47 -18.44 -22.81
CA GLU A 404 -17.79 -18.89 -23.28
C GLU A 404 -17.82 -20.41 -23.54
N GLU A 405 -16.71 -20.99 -24.00
CA GLU A 405 -16.59 -22.43 -24.28
C GLU A 405 -16.45 -23.30 -23.02
N HIS A 406 -15.71 -22.83 -22.01
CA HIS A 406 -15.33 -23.65 -20.85
C HIS A 406 -15.91 -23.16 -19.50
N GLY A 407 -16.57 -22.00 -19.51
CA GLY A 407 -17.19 -21.38 -18.33
C GLY A 407 -16.20 -20.82 -17.30
N ALA A 408 -16.75 -20.32 -16.18
CA ALA A 408 -15.99 -19.63 -15.13
C ALA A 408 -14.90 -20.46 -14.42
N ALA A 409 -14.92 -21.78 -14.57
CA ALA A 409 -13.87 -22.65 -14.04
C ALA A 409 -12.57 -22.58 -14.87
N TRP A 410 -12.65 -22.19 -16.14
CA TRP A 410 -11.51 -22.16 -17.07
C TRP A 410 -10.48 -21.08 -16.76
N GLY A 411 -10.94 -19.92 -16.27
CA GLY A 411 -10.08 -18.85 -15.78
C GLY A 411 -9.09 -19.30 -14.71
N ARG A 412 -9.40 -20.37 -13.98
CA ARG A 412 -8.54 -20.98 -12.94
C ARG A 412 -7.60 -22.07 -13.48
N LEU A 413 -7.96 -22.72 -14.59
CA LEU A 413 -7.28 -23.90 -15.13
C LEU A 413 -6.27 -23.57 -16.23
N SER A 414 -6.53 -22.53 -17.05
CA SER A 414 -5.70 -22.17 -18.21
C SER A 414 -4.22 -21.90 -17.85
N ALA A 415 -3.95 -21.23 -16.73
CA ALA A 415 -2.58 -20.98 -16.27
C ALA A 415 -1.84 -22.27 -15.80
N ARG A 416 -2.55 -23.27 -15.28
CA ARG A 416 -1.97 -24.55 -14.83
C ARG A 416 -1.58 -25.47 -15.99
N VAL A 417 -2.40 -25.48 -17.04
CA VAL A 417 -2.26 -26.44 -18.15
C VAL A 417 -1.21 -25.97 -19.16
N ARG A 418 -1.17 -24.67 -19.48
CA ARG A 418 -0.28 -24.13 -20.54
C ARG A 418 1.20 -24.06 -20.16
N ILE A 419 1.53 -24.15 -18.88
CA ILE A 419 2.92 -24.12 -18.38
C ILE A 419 3.53 -25.52 -18.27
N ARG A 420 2.71 -26.56 -18.07
CA ARG A 420 3.20 -27.96 -17.94
C ARG A 420 3.71 -28.54 -19.26
N THR A 421 3.26 -28.02 -20.39
CA THR A 421 3.67 -28.48 -21.72
C THR A 421 5.08 -28.04 -22.13
N ASP A 422 5.76 -27.21 -21.34
CA ASP A 422 7.13 -26.73 -21.63
C ASP A 422 8.21 -27.47 -20.80
N THR A 423 7.84 -28.53 -20.06
CA THR A 423 8.79 -29.39 -19.31
C THR A 423 8.95 -30.81 -19.91
N GLU A 424 8.54 -31.01 -21.16
CA GLU A 424 8.87 -32.20 -21.95
C GLU A 424 9.79 -31.86 -23.13
#